data_AF-A0A6G0ZP13-F1
#
_entry.id   AF-A0A6G0ZP13-F1
#
_cell.length_a   1.000
_cell.length_b   1.000
_cell.length_c   1.000
_cell.angle_alpha   90.00
_cell.angle_beta   90.00
_cell.angle_gamma   90.00
#
_symmetry.space_group_name_H-M   'P 1'
#
loop_
_entity.id
_entity.type
_entity.pdbx_description
1 polymer ?
#
loop_
_entity_poly.entity_id
_entity_poly.type
_entity_poly.pdbx_seq_one_letter_code
_entity_poly.pdbx_strand_id
1 'polypeptide(L)'
;MSQPARKRGVLAGGGASTNRDDEASTNRDGETSNDRDGEANTSGNGDGESSTGGDSSPMEIESDSSSSSDSDDNDDIAETVLDVEFEGRSPQTSDFHSIKQLLQQLFLKAPVNLSDLSTVLINQPGIGSVIKQVPNEDEEEDSDSDVDPDDVVDVNQVFGISSVLNISQKTSECVHNLHKLMLDLSNQYSDSETTRFVNGLLGDDTKQVGLLINERYVNIPPPISVPLFHAIRKELFSLKSKDSSYNFDYLIMISKLYKMKKDKKGNKNLEGCEVFWSNAEEEFFDEEADYKFEFCVQNDKGTGLGGHWSEADPEMVPFRRVLIFTMEKFHQITNRLASLLEPAGTVYNSAYKPGSK
;
A
#
# COMPACT_ATOMS: atom_id res chain seq x y z
N MET A 1 16.15 -8.04 25.22
CA MET A 1 14.75 -7.58 25.23
C MET A 1 14.75 -6.15 24.73
N SER A 2 14.30 -5.91 23.50
CA SER A 2 14.03 -4.55 23.02
C SER A 2 12.63 -4.16 23.47
N GLN A 3 12.42 -2.91 23.87
CA GLN A 3 11.07 -2.39 24.07
C GLN A 3 10.39 -2.18 22.70
N PRO A 4 9.09 -2.46 22.57
CA PRO A 4 8.34 -2.13 21.36
C PRO A 4 8.26 -0.60 21.20
N ALA A 5 8.09 -0.16 19.96
CA ALA A 5 7.93 1.25 19.64
C ALA A 5 6.48 1.53 19.26
N ARG A 6 5.88 2.51 19.94
CA ARG A 6 4.46 2.88 19.84
C ARG A 6 4.30 4.21 19.12
N LYS A 7 3.22 4.38 18.34
CA LYS A 7 2.81 5.67 17.77
C LYS A 7 1.31 5.70 17.47
N ARG A 8 0.68 6.83 17.77
CA ARG A 8 -0.76 7.08 17.54
C ARG A 8 -1.07 7.43 16.09
N GLY A 9 -2.26 7.07 15.63
CA GLY A 9 -2.79 7.41 14.31
C GLY A 9 -4.30 7.59 14.33
N VAL A 10 -4.79 8.57 13.58
CA VAL A 10 -6.22 8.82 13.37
C VAL A 10 -6.62 8.28 11.99
N LEU A 11 -7.73 7.53 11.93
CA LEU A 11 -8.36 7.10 10.68
C LEU A 11 -9.80 7.61 10.61
N ALA A 12 -10.22 8.03 9.42
CA ALA A 12 -11.62 8.31 9.10
C ALA A 12 -12.20 7.17 8.26
N GLY A 13 -13.32 6.59 8.70
CA GLY A 13 -14.00 5.49 8.02
C GLY A 13 -15.18 5.99 7.18
N GLY A 14 -15.18 5.69 5.88
CA GLY A 14 -16.32 5.96 4.99
C GLY A 14 -17.07 4.67 4.67
N GLY A 15 -18.21 4.45 5.33
CA GLY A 15 -19.12 3.33 5.02
C GLY A 15 -20.09 3.69 3.90
N ALA A 16 -20.30 2.77 2.95
CA ALA A 16 -21.33 2.89 1.91
C ALA A 16 -22.16 1.62 1.86
N SER A 17 -23.39 1.68 2.38
CA SER A 17 -24.33 0.55 2.38
C SER A 17 -24.79 0.22 0.95
N THR A 18 -24.75 -1.06 0.59
CA THR A 18 -25.37 -1.58 -0.64
C THR A 18 -26.59 -2.42 -0.29
N ASN A 19 -27.78 -1.96 -0.69
CA ASN A 19 -29.01 -2.75 -0.58
C ASN A 19 -28.91 -4.02 -1.44
N ARG A 20 -29.46 -5.12 -0.89
CA ARG A 20 -29.73 -6.33 -1.65
C ARG A 20 -31.07 -6.18 -2.36
N ASP A 21 -31.12 -6.53 -3.64
CA ASP A 21 -32.35 -6.96 -4.30
C ASP A 21 -32.07 -8.30 -4.99
N ASP A 22 -32.95 -9.27 -4.76
CA ASP A 22 -32.96 -10.56 -5.43
C ASP A 22 -33.47 -10.39 -6.87
N GLU A 23 -32.86 -11.07 -7.85
CA GLU A 23 -33.67 -11.83 -8.80
C GLU A 23 -32.90 -12.98 -9.47
N ALA A 24 -33.64 -13.99 -9.88
CA ALA A 24 -33.12 -15.29 -10.26
C ALA A 24 -33.15 -15.54 -11.78
N SER A 25 -32.37 -16.56 -12.16
CA SER A 25 -32.74 -17.59 -13.13
C SER A 25 -32.19 -17.55 -14.57
N THR A 26 -31.65 -18.72 -14.94
CA THR A 26 -31.67 -19.38 -16.27
C THR A 26 -30.69 -19.01 -17.40
N ASN A 27 -29.81 -19.99 -17.62
CA ASN A 27 -29.59 -20.72 -18.90
C ASN A 27 -28.65 -20.19 -20.01
N ARG A 28 -27.71 -21.11 -20.31
CA ARG A 28 -27.24 -21.55 -21.65
C ARG A 28 -26.26 -20.68 -22.43
N ASP A 29 -25.02 -21.15 -22.41
CA ASP A 29 -24.39 -21.80 -23.57
C ASP A 29 -24.70 -21.20 -24.95
N GLY A 30 -23.72 -20.48 -25.50
CA GLY A 30 -23.75 -20.02 -26.87
C GLY A 30 -23.13 -21.01 -27.86
N GLU A 31 -23.68 -21.03 -29.07
CA GLU A 31 -23.17 -21.47 -30.37
C GLU A 31 -24.16 -20.85 -31.39
N THR A 32 -23.85 -20.44 -32.62
CA THR A 32 -22.60 -20.38 -33.41
C THR A 32 -22.81 -19.35 -34.55
N SER A 33 -21.71 -18.86 -35.14
CA SER A 33 -21.53 -18.53 -36.58
C SER A 33 -22.58 -17.75 -37.40
N ASN A 34 -22.09 -16.72 -38.11
CA ASN A 34 -22.16 -16.52 -39.58
C ASN A 34 -22.66 -15.16 -40.13
N ASP A 35 -21.91 -14.73 -41.16
CA ASP A 35 -22.31 -14.04 -42.39
C ASP A 35 -22.89 -12.59 -42.37
N ARG A 36 -21.97 -11.68 -42.73
CA ARG A 36 -21.95 -10.90 -44.00
C ARG A 36 -22.98 -9.79 -44.31
N ASP A 37 -22.37 -8.75 -44.90
CA ASP A 37 -22.87 -7.82 -45.93
C ASP A 37 -24.01 -6.84 -45.58
N GLY A 38 -23.86 -5.58 -46.02
CA GLY A 38 -24.92 -4.56 -45.97
C GLY A 38 -24.38 -3.13 -45.93
N GLU A 39 -24.43 -2.42 -47.06
CA GLU A 39 -23.98 -1.03 -47.18
C GLU A 39 -25.05 0.00 -46.74
N ALA A 40 -24.57 1.24 -46.56
CA ALA A 40 -25.30 2.51 -46.77
C ALA A 40 -26.44 2.87 -45.78
N ASN A 41 -26.81 4.13 -45.54
CA ASN A 41 -26.31 5.51 -45.75
C ASN A 41 -27.51 6.40 -45.35
N THR A 42 -27.37 7.74 -45.36
CA THR A 42 -28.40 8.77 -45.09
C THR A 42 -28.77 8.95 -43.60
N SER A 43 -28.68 10.12 -42.94
CA SER A 43 -28.90 11.56 -43.25
C SER A 43 -30.31 12.07 -42.90
N GLY A 44 -30.38 13.13 -42.08
CA GLY A 44 -31.62 13.79 -41.61
C GLY A 44 -31.61 14.00 -40.08
N ASN A 45 -31.06 15.07 -39.51
CA ASN A 45 -31.56 16.47 -39.46
C ASN A 45 -33.01 16.60 -38.96
N GLY A 46 -33.22 17.38 -37.88
CA GLY A 46 -34.57 17.73 -37.40
C GLY A 46 -34.61 18.26 -35.96
N ASP A 47 -34.30 19.54 -35.77
CA ASP A 47 -34.48 20.27 -34.50
C ASP A 47 -35.97 20.45 -34.12
N GLY A 48 -36.27 20.73 -32.85
CA GLY A 48 -37.64 21.07 -32.42
C GLY A 48 -37.81 21.29 -30.90
N GLU A 49 -37.70 22.54 -30.46
CA GLU A 49 -37.91 22.98 -29.07
C GLU A 49 -39.40 23.18 -28.69
N SER A 50 -39.61 23.60 -27.43
CA SER A 50 -40.83 24.17 -26.80
C SER A 50 -41.90 23.15 -26.34
N SER A 51 -42.31 23.03 -25.06
CA SER A 51 -42.51 23.92 -23.89
C SER A 51 -43.97 24.39 -23.68
N THR A 52 -44.31 24.78 -22.44
CA THR A 52 -45.65 25.13 -21.90
C THR A 52 -46.59 23.92 -21.65
N GLY A 53 -47.51 23.92 -20.66
CA GLY A 53 -47.76 24.88 -19.57
C GLY A 53 -49.26 24.98 -19.20
N GLY A 54 -49.59 25.09 -17.90
CA GLY A 54 -50.97 25.27 -17.36
C GLY A 54 -51.62 23.95 -16.90
N ASP A 55 -52.02 23.72 -15.64
CA ASP A 55 -52.78 24.50 -14.63
C ASP A 55 -54.31 24.32 -14.71
N SER A 56 -54.91 23.77 -13.64
CA SER A 56 -56.20 24.17 -13.02
C SER A 56 -56.62 23.19 -11.90
N SER A 57 -56.87 23.72 -10.69
CA SER A 57 -57.33 23.04 -9.46
C SER A 57 -58.88 22.92 -9.39
N PRO A 58 -59.59 22.86 -8.24
CA PRO A 58 -59.28 22.44 -6.84
C PRO A 58 -60.36 21.52 -6.19
N MET A 59 -60.18 21.07 -4.92
CA MET A 59 -61.28 20.98 -3.92
C MET A 59 -60.81 20.87 -2.45
N GLU A 60 -61.63 21.42 -1.55
CA GLU A 60 -61.40 21.91 -0.16
C GLU A 60 -62.65 21.58 0.70
N ILE A 61 -62.71 21.53 2.05
CA ILE A 61 -61.82 21.73 3.23
C ILE A 61 -62.00 20.46 4.15
N GLU A 62 -61.20 20.09 5.17
CA GLU A 62 -61.21 20.47 6.62
C GLU A 62 -60.17 19.54 7.31
N SER A 63 -59.05 19.98 7.90
CA SER A 63 -58.85 20.63 9.21
C SER A 63 -59.24 19.82 10.46
N ASP A 64 -58.23 19.30 11.18
CA ASP A 64 -58.16 19.52 12.63
C ASP A 64 -56.70 19.54 13.11
N SER A 65 -56.39 20.32 14.13
CA SER A 65 -55.00 20.65 14.53
C SER A 65 -54.67 20.22 15.95
N SER A 66 -53.53 19.55 16.12
CA SER A 66 -52.86 19.38 17.42
C SER A 66 -51.35 19.53 17.26
N SER A 67 -50.85 20.70 17.65
CA SER A 67 -49.42 20.99 17.68
C SER A 67 -48.70 20.18 18.74
N SER A 68 -47.57 19.57 18.39
CA SER A 68 -46.52 19.22 19.36
C SER A 68 -45.15 19.29 18.71
N SER A 69 -44.53 20.46 18.85
CA SER A 69 -43.09 20.64 19.05
C SER A 69 -42.14 20.05 18.00
N ASP A 70 -41.63 20.93 17.13
CA ASP A 70 -40.34 20.70 16.46
C ASP A 70 -39.26 20.45 17.51
N SER A 71 -38.68 19.26 17.49
CA SER A 71 -37.31 19.02 17.96
C SER A 71 -36.48 18.86 16.69
N ASP A 72 -35.71 19.88 16.33
CA ASP A 72 -34.68 19.77 15.31
C ASP A 72 -33.57 18.83 15.83
N ASP A 73 -33.76 17.52 15.65
CA ASP A 73 -32.70 16.52 15.75
C ASP A 73 -31.71 16.79 14.62
N ASN A 74 -30.85 17.78 14.85
CA ASN A 74 -29.56 17.87 14.20
C ASN A 74 -28.78 16.67 14.71
N ASP A 75 -28.87 15.56 13.98
CA ASP A 75 -27.85 14.52 13.98
C ASP A 75 -26.55 15.16 13.49
N ASP A 76 -25.88 15.87 14.40
CA ASP A 76 -24.46 16.14 14.34
C ASP A 76 -23.79 14.77 14.21
N ILE A 77 -23.47 14.40 12.97
CA ILE A 77 -22.59 13.28 12.65
C ILE A 77 -21.22 13.65 13.20
N ALA A 78 -21.07 13.48 14.52
CA ALA A 78 -19.80 13.52 15.18
C ALA A 78 -18.98 12.37 14.61
N GLU A 79 -18.10 12.68 13.65
CA GLU A 79 -17.08 11.76 13.19
C GLU A 79 -16.38 11.20 14.43
N THR A 80 -16.67 9.94 14.75
CA THR A 80 -16.11 9.27 15.92
C THR A 80 -14.63 9.04 15.64
N VAL A 81 -13.81 9.97 16.11
CA VAL A 81 -12.35 9.94 15.98
C VAL A 81 -11.82 8.77 16.81
N LEU A 82 -11.75 7.59 16.20
CA LEU A 82 -11.10 6.40 16.74
C LEU A 82 -9.59 6.68 16.86
N ASP A 83 -9.10 6.89 18.09
CA ASP A 83 -7.66 6.99 18.39
C ASP A 83 -7.08 5.57 18.39
N VAL A 84 -6.47 5.18 17.28
CA VAL A 84 -5.88 3.85 17.10
C VAL A 84 -4.37 3.91 17.37
N GLU A 85 -3.91 3.25 18.42
CA GLU A 85 -2.48 3.09 18.68
C GLU A 85 -1.91 1.89 17.90
N PHE A 86 -0.86 2.12 17.14
CA PHE A 86 -0.12 1.07 16.43
C PHE A 86 1.23 0.80 17.09
N GLU A 87 1.62 -0.47 17.17
CA GLU A 87 2.96 -0.85 17.61
C GLU A 87 3.64 -1.87 16.68
N GLY A 88 4.97 -1.83 16.66
CA GLY A 88 5.81 -2.82 15.99
C GLY A 88 6.06 -4.04 16.88
N ARG A 89 5.63 -5.22 16.45
CA ARG A 89 5.93 -6.53 17.07
C ARG A 89 6.81 -7.36 16.13
N SER A 90 7.59 -8.30 16.65
CA SER A 90 8.30 -9.26 15.78
C SER A 90 7.30 -10.18 15.05
N PRO A 91 7.52 -10.53 13.77
CA PRO A 91 6.67 -11.45 13.03
C PRO A 91 6.47 -12.80 13.73
N GLN A 92 5.27 -13.37 13.62
CA GLN A 92 4.87 -14.65 14.18
C GLN A 92 4.19 -15.53 13.12
N THR A 93 4.08 -16.84 13.38
CA THR A 93 3.44 -17.79 12.44
C THR A 93 1.97 -17.46 12.16
N SER A 94 1.25 -16.85 13.11
CA SER A 94 -0.12 -16.35 12.93
C SER A 94 -0.22 -15.23 11.90
N ASP A 95 0.86 -14.46 11.70
CA ASP A 95 0.87 -13.30 10.79
C ASP A 95 0.97 -13.69 9.30
N PHE A 96 1.14 -14.98 9.01
CA PHE A 96 1.43 -15.51 7.67
C PHE A 96 0.47 -15.02 6.58
N HIS A 97 -0.84 -15.02 6.85
CA HIS A 97 -1.83 -14.64 5.85
C HIS A 97 -1.73 -13.14 5.51
N SER A 98 -1.70 -12.30 6.54
CA SER A 98 -1.62 -10.84 6.43
C SER A 98 -0.30 -10.37 5.81
N ILE A 99 0.84 -10.99 6.18
CA ILE A 99 2.13 -10.75 5.51
C ILE A 99 2.06 -11.13 4.03
N LYS A 100 1.49 -12.30 3.69
CA LYS A 100 1.34 -12.74 2.29
C LYS A 100 0.47 -11.78 1.48
N GLN A 101 -0.60 -11.23 2.07
CA GLN A 101 -1.48 -10.26 1.43
C GLN A 101 -0.73 -8.94 1.14
N LEU A 102 0.05 -8.42 2.09
CA LEU A 102 0.90 -7.24 1.88
C LEU A 102 1.93 -7.46 0.76
N LEU A 103 2.61 -8.61 0.75
CA LEU A 103 3.55 -8.98 -0.31
C LEU A 103 2.87 -9.13 -1.67
N GLN A 104 1.61 -9.59 -1.73
CA GLN A 104 0.85 -9.68 -2.96
C GLN A 104 0.52 -8.29 -3.56
N GLN A 105 0.31 -7.27 -2.72
CA GLN A 105 0.17 -5.89 -3.21
C GLN A 105 1.48 -5.36 -3.78
N LEU A 106 2.62 -5.71 -3.19
CA LEU A 106 3.95 -5.28 -3.65
C LEU A 106 4.32 -5.95 -4.99
N PHE A 107 4.30 -7.28 -5.03
CA PHE A 107 4.83 -8.09 -6.13
C PHE A 107 3.81 -8.42 -7.23
N LEU A 108 2.51 -8.29 -6.98
CA LEU A 108 1.43 -8.54 -7.95
C LEU A 108 1.54 -9.92 -8.64
N LYS A 109 1.87 -9.95 -9.93
CA LYS A 109 2.03 -11.15 -10.77
C LYS A 109 3.49 -11.59 -10.96
N ALA A 110 4.44 -10.97 -10.24
CA ALA A 110 5.86 -11.33 -10.36
C ALA A 110 6.12 -12.80 -10.00
N PRO A 111 7.10 -13.47 -10.64
CA PRO A 111 7.39 -14.90 -10.46
C PRO A 111 8.13 -15.20 -9.13
N VAL A 112 7.52 -14.85 -8.00
CA VAL A 112 8.05 -15.07 -6.64
C VAL A 112 7.00 -15.84 -5.83
N ASN A 113 7.39 -16.94 -5.19
CA ASN A 113 6.48 -17.64 -4.28
C ASN A 113 6.30 -16.83 -2.99
N LEU A 114 5.18 -16.10 -2.90
CA LEU A 114 4.85 -15.25 -1.76
C LEU A 114 4.57 -16.05 -0.48
N SER A 115 4.17 -17.32 -0.59
CA SER A 115 3.99 -18.20 0.58
C SER A 115 5.35 -18.51 1.20
N ASP A 116 6.33 -18.86 0.36
CA ASP A 116 7.71 -19.10 0.82
C ASP A 116 8.34 -17.81 1.32
N LEU A 117 8.10 -16.67 0.66
CA LEU A 117 8.60 -15.37 1.11
C LEU A 117 8.07 -15.02 2.51
N SER A 118 6.76 -15.17 2.73
CA SER A 118 6.14 -14.95 4.04
C SER A 118 6.75 -15.86 5.11
N THR A 119 6.94 -17.14 4.77
CA THR A 119 7.59 -18.13 5.64
C THR A 119 9.04 -17.75 5.95
N VAL A 120 9.81 -17.30 4.96
CA VAL A 120 11.19 -16.84 5.14
C VAL A 120 11.22 -15.63 6.07
N LEU A 121 10.39 -14.60 5.82
CA LEU A 121 10.35 -13.37 6.62
C LEU A 121 9.98 -13.63 8.09
N ILE A 122 9.00 -14.51 8.35
CA ILE A 122 8.60 -14.90 9.72
C ILE A 122 9.73 -15.61 10.45
N ASN A 123 10.49 -16.46 9.76
CA ASN A 123 11.55 -17.27 10.36
C ASN A 123 12.90 -16.54 10.46
N GLN A 124 13.00 -15.25 10.12
CA GLN A 124 14.25 -14.50 10.26
C GLN A 124 14.54 -14.20 11.75
N PRO A 125 15.66 -14.70 12.31
CA PRO A 125 15.91 -14.58 13.75
C PRO A 125 16.35 -13.16 14.12
N GLY A 126 15.43 -12.37 14.68
CA GLY A 126 15.75 -11.07 15.27
C GLY A 126 15.93 -9.93 14.27
N ILE A 127 15.26 -9.99 13.11
CA ILE A 127 15.08 -8.86 12.21
C ILE A 127 13.66 -8.79 11.66
N GLY A 128 13.11 -7.58 11.64
CA GLY A 128 11.81 -7.26 11.09
C GLY A 128 10.73 -7.07 12.15
N SER A 129 9.73 -6.29 11.78
CA SER A 129 8.58 -5.94 12.60
C SER A 129 7.30 -5.93 11.76
N VAL A 130 6.22 -6.47 12.31
CA VAL A 130 4.84 -6.29 11.84
C VAL A 130 4.17 -5.15 12.61
N ILE A 131 3.29 -4.41 11.94
CA ILE A 131 2.44 -3.38 12.55
C ILE A 131 1.13 -4.03 12.97
N LYS A 132 0.80 -3.97 14.26
CA LYS A 132 -0.50 -4.39 14.82
C LYS A 132 -1.13 -3.23 15.60
N GLN A 133 -2.45 -3.26 15.69
CA GLN A 133 -3.20 -2.41 16.61
C GLN A 133 -2.94 -2.86 18.06
N VAL A 134 -2.82 -1.90 18.96
CA VAL A 134 -2.88 -2.13 20.41
C VAL A 134 -4.37 -2.12 20.80
N PRO A 135 -4.90 -3.17 21.44
CA PRO A 135 -6.25 -3.13 22.00
C PRO A 135 -6.35 -2.01 23.04
N ASN A 136 -7.44 -1.24 23.01
CA ASN A 136 -7.72 -0.29 24.08
C ASN A 136 -8.27 -1.07 25.29
N GLU A 137 -7.76 -0.79 26.50
CA GLU A 137 -8.18 -1.51 27.72
C GLU A 137 -9.68 -1.31 28.01
N ASP A 138 -10.27 -0.22 27.52
CA ASP A 138 -11.69 0.11 27.64
C ASP A 138 -12.61 -0.67 26.66
N GLU A 139 -12.06 -1.34 25.63
CA GLU A 139 -12.84 -2.10 24.63
C GLU A 139 -13.07 -3.57 25.05
N GLU A 140 -12.37 -4.08 26.08
CA GLU A 140 -12.53 -5.47 26.56
C GLU A 140 -13.73 -5.66 27.52
N GLU A 141 -14.34 -4.58 28.06
CA GLU A 141 -15.46 -4.69 29.03
C GLU A 141 -16.87 -4.70 28.38
N ASP A 142 -17.03 -4.27 27.12
CA ASP A 142 -18.33 -4.16 26.43
C ASP A 142 -18.67 -5.36 25.51
N SER A 143 -17.89 -6.44 25.53
CA SER A 143 -18.04 -7.61 24.62
C SER A 143 -19.22 -8.55 24.96
N ASP A 144 -20.24 -8.08 25.67
CA ASP A 144 -21.50 -8.79 25.97
C ASP A 144 -22.64 -8.37 25.00
N SER A 145 -22.35 -7.52 24.00
CA SER A 145 -23.29 -7.14 22.95
C SER A 145 -23.21 -8.06 21.72
N ASP A 146 -24.33 -8.22 21.00
CA ASP A 146 -24.44 -8.99 19.76
C ASP A 146 -23.70 -8.32 18.58
N VAL A 147 -22.36 -8.27 18.63
CA VAL A 147 -21.51 -7.76 17.54
C VAL A 147 -21.62 -8.69 16.33
N ASP A 148 -21.79 -8.12 15.14
CA ASP A 148 -21.78 -8.90 13.89
C ASP A 148 -20.44 -9.64 13.76
N PRO A 149 -20.41 -10.96 13.45
CA PRO A 149 -19.15 -11.68 13.24
C PRO A 149 -18.24 -11.07 12.17
N ASP A 150 -18.74 -10.21 11.28
CA ASP A 150 -17.94 -9.45 10.31
C ASP A 150 -17.30 -8.15 10.90
N ASP A 151 -17.75 -7.64 12.05
CA ASP A 151 -17.21 -6.45 12.74
C ASP A 151 -16.13 -6.77 13.79
N VAL A 152 -15.84 -8.06 14.02
CA VAL A 152 -14.76 -8.46 14.96
C VAL A 152 -13.39 -8.18 14.33
N VAL A 153 -12.74 -7.10 14.77
CA VAL A 153 -11.33 -6.82 14.44
C VAL A 153 -10.43 -8.00 14.86
N ASP A 154 -9.92 -8.75 13.88
CA ASP A 154 -8.96 -9.83 14.16
C ASP A 154 -7.72 -9.24 14.85
N VAL A 155 -7.50 -9.59 16.10
CA VAL A 155 -6.33 -9.22 16.91
C VAL A 155 -5.00 -9.69 16.29
N ASN A 156 -5.04 -10.57 15.29
CA ASN A 156 -3.90 -11.01 14.49
C ASN A 156 -3.74 -10.26 13.17
N GLN A 157 -4.63 -9.34 12.82
CA GLN A 157 -4.50 -8.50 11.64
C GLN A 157 -3.18 -7.74 11.68
N VAL A 158 -2.42 -7.84 10.60
CA VAL A 158 -1.19 -7.09 10.40
C VAL A 158 -1.46 -6.02 9.35
N PHE A 159 -1.20 -4.77 9.71
CA PHE A 159 -1.42 -3.60 8.87
C PHE A 159 -0.17 -3.18 8.08
N GLY A 160 0.98 -3.80 8.37
CA GLY A 160 2.23 -3.59 7.66
C GLY A 160 3.37 -4.48 8.14
N ILE A 161 4.44 -4.56 7.35
CA ILE A 161 5.67 -5.27 7.64
C ILE A 161 6.87 -4.43 7.20
N SER A 162 7.88 -4.32 8.06
CA SER A 162 9.17 -3.72 7.75
C SER A 162 10.28 -4.71 8.10
N SER A 163 11.08 -5.16 7.13
CA SER A 163 12.14 -6.16 7.33
C SER A 163 13.21 -6.09 6.21
N VAL A 164 14.39 -6.64 6.44
CA VAL A 164 15.46 -6.76 5.43
C VAL A 164 15.86 -8.22 5.25
N LEU A 165 15.81 -8.70 4.01
CA LEU A 165 16.16 -10.06 3.62
C LEU A 165 17.44 -10.08 2.79
N ASN A 166 18.46 -10.87 3.15
CA ASN A 166 19.65 -11.04 2.31
C ASN A 166 19.29 -11.80 1.02
N ILE A 167 19.52 -11.17 -0.14
CA ILE A 167 19.27 -11.77 -1.46
C ILE A 167 20.53 -12.26 -2.20
N SER A 168 21.74 -11.90 -1.72
CA SER A 168 23.00 -12.40 -2.30
C SER A 168 23.15 -13.92 -2.12
N GLN A 169 22.80 -14.44 -0.94
CA GLN A 169 23.16 -15.79 -0.53
C GLN A 169 22.28 -16.91 -1.12
N LYS A 170 21.19 -16.57 -1.84
CA LYS A 170 20.34 -17.52 -2.61
C LYS A 170 19.93 -18.75 -1.77
N THR A 171 19.66 -18.55 -0.48
CA THR A 171 19.50 -19.60 0.54
C THR A 171 18.24 -20.47 0.39
N SER A 172 17.26 -20.01 -0.38
CA SER A 172 16.06 -20.75 -0.77
C SER A 172 15.68 -20.44 -2.20
N GLU A 173 14.80 -21.26 -2.79
CA GLU A 173 14.26 -21.01 -4.14
C GLU A 173 13.57 -19.63 -4.23
N CYS A 174 12.86 -19.21 -3.18
CA CYS A 174 12.25 -17.88 -3.11
C CYS A 174 13.31 -16.76 -3.18
N VAL A 175 14.41 -16.89 -2.43
CA VAL A 175 15.52 -15.92 -2.47
C VAL A 175 16.22 -15.93 -3.83
N HIS A 176 16.37 -17.09 -4.46
CA HIS A 176 16.89 -17.21 -5.83
C HIS A 176 15.98 -16.51 -6.85
N ASN A 177 14.66 -16.68 -6.74
CA ASN A 177 13.68 -16.03 -7.61
C ASN A 177 13.63 -14.51 -7.39
N LEU A 178 13.81 -14.02 -6.17
CA LEU A 178 14.00 -12.58 -5.88
C LEU A 178 15.29 -12.02 -6.49
N HIS A 179 16.42 -12.73 -6.34
CA HIS A 179 17.70 -12.35 -6.94
C HIS A 179 17.59 -12.25 -8.46
N LYS A 180 16.99 -13.27 -9.11
CA LYS A 180 16.71 -13.28 -10.53
C LYS A 180 15.74 -12.15 -10.94
N LEU A 181 14.66 -11.92 -10.19
CA LEU A 181 13.71 -10.86 -10.48
C LEU A 181 14.39 -9.48 -10.52
N MET A 182 15.31 -9.18 -9.61
CA MET A 182 16.04 -7.91 -9.61
C MET A 182 16.93 -7.75 -10.86
N LEU A 183 17.60 -8.84 -11.28
CA LEU A 183 18.34 -8.87 -12.54
C LEU A 183 17.43 -8.65 -13.74
N ASP A 184 16.38 -9.46 -13.90
CA ASP A 184 15.45 -9.41 -15.04
C ASP A 184 14.80 -8.02 -15.17
N LEU A 185 14.31 -7.44 -14.06
CA LEU A 185 13.72 -6.11 -14.06
C LEU A 185 14.74 -5.01 -14.43
N SER A 186 15.98 -5.09 -13.91
CA SER A 186 17.01 -4.10 -14.26
C SER A 186 17.38 -4.16 -15.75
N ASN A 187 17.56 -5.37 -16.31
CA ASN A 187 17.87 -5.59 -17.72
C ASN A 187 16.73 -5.13 -18.66
N GLN A 188 15.48 -5.13 -18.17
CA GLN A 188 14.29 -4.77 -18.96
C GLN A 188 13.91 -3.29 -18.88
N TYR A 189 14.11 -2.63 -17.73
CA TYR A 189 13.53 -1.31 -17.44
C TYR A 189 14.53 -0.23 -17.01
N SER A 190 15.81 -0.55 -16.82
CA SER A 190 16.83 0.43 -16.42
C SER A 190 17.72 0.86 -17.58
N ASP A 191 18.46 1.94 -17.39
CA ASP A 191 19.49 2.38 -18.34
C ASP A 191 20.72 1.44 -18.32
N SER A 192 21.65 1.63 -19.26
CA SER A 192 22.84 0.77 -19.42
C SER A 192 23.82 0.83 -18.24
N GLU A 193 23.91 1.97 -17.54
CA GLU A 193 24.78 2.12 -16.38
C GLU A 193 24.20 1.42 -15.15
N THR A 194 22.92 1.66 -14.86
CA THR A 194 22.16 0.96 -13.82
C THR A 194 22.14 -0.55 -14.06
N THR A 195 21.86 -0.98 -15.29
CA THR A 195 21.89 -2.41 -15.69
C THR A 195 23.25 -3.02 -15.40
N ARG A 196 24.35 -2.37 -15.81
CA ARG A 196 25.72 -2.86 -15.58
C ARG A 196 26.03 -2.92 -14.08
N PHE A 197 25.60 -1.92 -13.31
CA PHE A 197 25.80 -1.87 -11.87
C PHE A 197 25.06 -3.02 -11.16
N VAL A 198 23.76 -3.23 -11.45
CA VAL A 198 22.96 -4.29 -10.82
C VAL A 198 23.52 -5.68 -11.15
N ASN A 199 23.86 -5.94 -12.41
CA ASN A 199 24.48 -7.21 -12.81
C ASN A 199 25.84 -7.44 -12.10
N GLY A 200 26.64 -6.39 -11.90
CA GLY A 200 27.89 -6.47 -11.15
C GLY A 200 27.68 -6.72 -9.65
N LEU A 201 26.78 -5.96 -9.04
CA LEU A 201 26.47 -6.03 -7.60
C LEU A 201 25.87 -7.39 -7.20
N LEU A 202 24.94 -7.91 -8.00
CA LEU A 202 24.27 -9.20 -7.74
C LEU A 202 25.06 -10.41 -8.28
N GLY A 203 26.06 -10.19 -9.14
CA GLY A 203 26.98 -11.21 -9.64
C GLY A 203 28.23 -11.42 -8.77
N ASP A 204 28.52 -10.49 -7.85
CA ASP A 204 29.65 -10.58 -6.92
C ASP A 204 29.22 -11.22 -5.59
N ASP A 205 29.50 -12.52 -5.42
CA ASP A 205 29.18 -13.26 -4.19
C ASP A 205 29.91 -12.72 -2.93
N THR A 206 30.91 -11.82 -3.07
CA THR A 206 31.52 -11.13 -1.92
C THR A 206 30.66 -9.99 -1.38
N LYS A 207 29.71 -9.48 -2.17
CA LYS A 207 28.81 -8.37 -1.82
C LYS A 207 27.54 -8.87 -1.16
N GLN A 208 27.21 -8.28 -0.01
CA GLN A 208 25.96 -8.58 0.68
C GLN A 208 24.91 -7.53 0.29
N VAL A 209 23.79 -7.98 -0.28
CA VAL A 209 22.69 -7.13 -0.72
C VAL A 209 21.43 -7.52 0.04
N GLY A 210 20.81 -6.52 0.67
CA GLY A 210 19.56 -6.68 1.41
C GLY A 210 18.37 -6.15 0.62
N LEU A 211 17.31 -6.94 0.48
CA LEU A 211 16.00 -6.45 0.04
C LEU A 211 15.27 -5.89 1.26
N LEU A 212 15.14 -4.57 1.34
CA LEU A 212 14.32 -3.87 2.34
C LEU A 212 12.85 -3.88 1.86
N ILE A 213 12.04 -4.67 2.57
CA ILE A 213 10.59 -4.71 2.41
C ILE A 213 10.02 -3.77 3.46
N ASN A 214 9.38 -2.68 3.02
CA ASN A 214 8.63 -1.76 3.87
C ASN A 214 7.25 -1.59 3.26
N GLU A 215 6.28 -2.35 3.76
CA GLU A 215 4.94 -2.43 3.20
C GLU A 215 3.88 -2.24 4.27
N ARG A 216 2.78 -1.59 3.93
CA ARG A 216 1.67 -1.27 4.84
C ARG A 216 0.43 -0.84 4.08
N TYR A 217 -0.71 -0.87 4.75
CA TYR A 217 -1.94 -0.30 4.21
C TYR A 217 -1.84 1.23 4.11
N VAL A 218 -2.44 1.78 3.05
CA VAL A 218 -2.35 3.21 2.68
C VAL A 218 -2.92 4.16 3.75
N ASN A 219 -3.84 3.66 4.57
CA ASN A 219 -4.51 4.37 5.66
C ASN A 219 -3.66 4.47 6.94
N ILE A 220 -2.53 3.75 7.04
CA ILE A 220 -1.62 3.87 8.18
C ILE A 220 -0.80 5.17 8.04
N PRO A 221 -0.63 6.00 9.08
CA PRO A 221 0.02 7.30 8.94
C PRO A 221 1.56 7.18 8.79
N PRO A 222 2.21 7.94 7.88
CA PRO A 222 3.66 7.84 7.60
C PRO A 222 4.62 7.90 8.81
N PRO A 223 4.33 8.63 9.91
CA PRO A 223 5.23 8.72 11.06
C PRO A 223 5.56 7.38 11.75
N ILE A 224 4.82 6.29 11.51
CA ILE A 224 5.14 4.93 12.02
C ILE A 224 6.44 4.36 11.40
N SER A 225 6.85 4.85 10.23
CA SER A 225 8.08 4.41 9.55
C SER A 225 9.35 4.67 10.36
N VAL A 226 9.40 5.80 11.08
CA VAL A 226 10.55 6.20 11.93
C VAL A 226 10.92 5.13 12.97
N PRO A 227 10.01 4.70 13.87
CA PRO A 227 10.34 3.66 14.84
C PRO A 227 10.67 2.30 14.19
N LEU A 228 10.04 1.95 13.07
CA LEU A 228 10.31 0.69 12.35
C LEU A 228 11.72 0.68 11.74
N PHE A 229 12.13 1.75 11.05
CA PHE A 229 13.50 1.86 10.54
C PHE A 229 14.54 1.95 11.66
N HIS A 230 14.21 2.56 12.80
CA HIS A 230 15.07 2.55 13.98
C HIS A 230 15.24 1.14 14.59
N ALA A 231 14.18 0.31 14.58
CA ALA A 231 14.26 -1.10 14.94
C ALA A 231 15.19 -1.87 13.99
N ILE A 232 14.95 -1.79 12.67
CA ILE A 232 15.81 -2.41 11.64
C ILE A 232 17.28 -2.03 11.82
N ARG A 233 17.60 -0.76 12.10
CA ARG A 233 18.99 -0.32 12.35
C ARG A 233 19.63 -0.99 13.58
N LYS A 234 18.88 -1.15 14.67
CA LYS A 234 19.33 -1.84 15.89
C LYS A 234 19.50 -3.34 15.66
N GLU A 235 18.58 -3.95 14.92
CA GLU A 235 18.57 -5.36 14.55
C GLU A 235 19.77 -5.70 13.68
N LEU A 236 19.98 -4.96 12.57
CA LEU A 236 21.14 -5.12 11.69
C LEU A 236 22.47 -4.93 12.42
N PHE A 237 22.59 -3.91 13.28
CA PHE A 237 23.79 -3.70 14.09
C PHE A 237 24.06 -4.88 15.03
N SER A 238 23.00 -5.44 15.64
CA SER A 238 23.10 -6.59 16.54
C SER A 238 23.43 -7.89 15.80
N LEU A 239 22.85 -8.10 14.62
CA LEU A 239 23.03 -9.30 13.80
C LEU A 239 24.38 -9.34 13.11
N LYS A 240 24.88 -8.22 12.57
CA LYS A 240 26.21 -8.10 11.95
C LYS A 240 27.36 -8.61 12.83
N SER A 241 27.19 -8.56 14.16
CA SER A 241 28.18 -9.07 15.13
C SER A 241 28.19 -10.60 15.27
N LYS A 242 27.12 -11.28 14.85
CA LYS A 242 26.91 -12.73 14.95
C LYS A 242 26.99 -13.43 13.60
N ASP A 243 26.52 -12.76 12.55
CA ASP A 243 26.48 -13.24 11.19
C ASP A 243 26.84 -12.08 10.23
N SER A 244 27.91 -12.27 9.46
CA SER A 244 28.38 -11.29 8.48
C SER A 244 27.45 -11.16 7.26
N SER A 245 26.47 -12.06 7.08
CA SER A 245 25.43 -11.94 6.04
C SER A 245 24.63 -10.63 6.14
N TYR A 246 24.47 -10.09 7.34
CA TYR A 246 23.75 -8.83 7.59
C TYR A 246 24.63 -7.57 7.45
N ASN A 247 25.89 -7.73 7.04
CA ASN A 247 26.77 -6.60 6.71
C ASN A 247 26.54 -6.12 5.27
N PHE A 248 25.36 -5.57 4.99
CA PHE A 248 24.97 -5.14 3.65
C PHE A 248 25.84 -4.00 3.11
N ASP A 249 26.36 -4.15 1.90
CA ASP A 249 26.97 -3.07 1.11
C ASP A 249 25.87 -2.13 0.59
N TYR A 250 24.82 -2.72 0.02
CA TYR A 250 23.68 -2.04 -0.59
C TYR A 250 22.36 -2.65 -0.12
N LEU A 251 21.35 -1.80 -0.04
CA LEU A 251 19.95 -2.19 0.10
C LEU A 251 19.21 -1.89 -1.20
N ILE A 252 18.25 -2.75 -1.52
CA ILE A 252 17.27 -2.56 -2.60
C ILE A 252 15.90 -2.42 -1.94
N MET A 253 15.12 -1.41 -2.35
CA MET A 253 13.71 -1.24 -1.98
C MET A 253 12.86 -1.25 -3.26
N ILE A 254 11.66 -1.82 -3.20
CA ILE A 254 10.65 -1.69 -4.25
C ILE A 254 9.54 -0.78 -3.69
N SER A 255 9.40 0.40 -4.28
CA SER A 255 8.45 1.44 -3.88
C SER A 255 7.20 1.44 -4.76
N LYS A 256 6.05 1.79 -4.17
CA LYS A 256 4.76 1.87 -4.87
C LYS A 256 4.39 3.33 -5.14
N LEU A 257 4.29 3.70 -6.42
CA LEU A 257 3.89 5.05 -6.82
C LEU A 257 2.85 5.06 -7.93
N TYR A 258 2.11 6.15 -8.03
CA TYR A 258 1.17 6.42 -9.10
C TYR A 258 1.60 7.65 -9.88
N LYS A 259 1.35 7.66 -11.19
CA LYS A 259 1.60 8.80 -12.07
C LYS A 259 0.32 9.27 -12.73
N MET A 260 0.07 10.56 -12.65
CA MET A 260 -1.09 11.21 -13.26
C MET A 260 -0.80 11.55 -14.72
N LYS A 261 -1.62 11.06 -15.66
CA LYS A 261 -1.53 11.46 -17.08
C LYS A 261 -1.92 12.94 -17.21
N LYS A 262 -0.99 13.78 -17.65
CA LYS A 262 -1.20 15.24 -17.77
C LYS A 262 -2.09 15.67 -18.95
N ASP A 263 -2.44 14.76 -19.87
CA ASP A 263 -3.25 15.08 -21.05
C ASP A 263 -4.17 13.92 -21.47
N LYS A 264 -5.43 14.23 -21.82
CA LYS A 264 -6.36 13.26 -22.46
C LYS A 264 -5.96 12.92 -23.91
N LYS A 265 -4.97 13.61 -24.49
CA LYS A 265 -4.47 13.41 -25.87
C LYS A 265 -3.28 12.45 -25.98
N GLY A 266 -3.44 11.23 -25.45
CA GLY A 266 -2.76 10.01 -25.91
C GLY A 266 -1.22 9.94 -25.93
N ASN A 267 -0.50 10.97 -25.48
CA ASN A 267 0.97 10.95 -25.48
C ASN A 267 1.45 10.01 -24.37
N LYS A 268 2.10 8.91 -24.76
CA LYS A 268 2.50 7.84 -23.82
C LYS A 268 3.69 8.21 -22.93
N ASN A 269 4.29 9.39 -23.12
CA ASN A 269 5.43 9.80 -22.33
C ASN A 269 4.98 10.33 -20.95
N LEU A 270 5.36 9.61 -19.90
CA LEU A 270 5.10 9.93 -18.49
C LEU A 270 6.30 10.64 -17.81
N GLU A 271 7.27 11.11 -18.58
CA GLU A 271 8.32 12.02 -18.11
C GLU A 271 7.72 13.35 -17.62
N GLY A 272 8.10 13.79 -16.43
CA GLY A 272 7.59 15.03 -15.82
C GLY A 272 6.13 14.97 -15.35
N CYS A 273 5.49 13.80 -15.33
CA CYS A 273 4.21 13.59 -14.63
C CYS A 273 4.36 13.80 -13.11
N GLU A 274 3.26 14.19 -12.47
CA GLU A 274 3.19 14.26 -11.00
C GLU A 274 3.19 12.84 -10.43
N VAL A 275 3.92 12.66 -9.32
CA VAL A 275 4.18 11.36 -8.67
C VAL A 275 3.52 11.35 -7.30
N PHE A 276 2.66 10.36 -7.07
CA PHE A 276 1.99 10.13 -5.80
C PHE A 276 2.54 8.84 -5.18
N TRP A 277 3.25 8.96 -4.06
CA TRP A 277 3.79 7.81 -3.33
C TRP A 277 2.71 7.13 -2.49
N SER A 278 2.72 5.80 -2.43
CA SER A 278 1.81 5.06 -1.53
C SER A 278 2.22 5.19 -0.06
N ASN A 279 3.54 5.33 0.17
CA ASN A 279 4.16 5.58 1.45
C ASN A 279 5.00 6.85 1.31
N ALA A 280 4.62 7.95 1.97
CA ALA A 280 5.28 9.24 1.80
C ALA A 280 6.77 9.22 2.21
N GLU A 281 7.16 8.31 3.10
CA GLU A 281 8.56 8.12 3.48
C GLU A 281 9.45 7.63 2.32
N GLU A 282 8.89 6.96 1.30
CA GLU A 282 9.63 6.41 0.15
C GLU A 282 10.24 7.49 -0.75
N GLU A 283 9.67 8.70 -0.76
CA GLU A 283 10.19 9.86 -1.49
C GLU A 283 11.62 10.21 -1.05
N PHE A 284 11.91 10.13 0.26
CA PHE A 284 13.23 10.40 0.80
C PHE A 284 14.28 9.35 0.40
N PHE A 285 13.84 8.11 0.14
CA PHE A 285 14.72 7.07 -0.42
C PHE A 285 14.95 7.30 -1.92
N ASP A 286 13.96 7.84 -2.64
CA ASP A 286 14.08 8.16 -4.06
C ASP A 286 15.05 9.31 -4.33
N GLU A 287 14.98 10.38 -3.53
CA GLU A 287 15.90 11.53 -3.62
C GLU A 287 17.36 11.11 -3.46
N GLU A 288 17.63 10.21 -2.51
CA GLU A 288 18.98 9.81 -2.12
C GLU A 288 19.48 8.52 -2.82
N ALA A 289 18.67 7.85 -3.65
CA ALA A 289 19.07 6.58 -4.30
C ALA A 289 20.36 6.74 -5.14
N ASP A 290 21.26 5.76 -5.05
CA ASP A 290 22.46 5.70 -5.92
C ASP A 290 22.08 5.31 -7.36
N TYR A 291 21.15 4.37 -7.49
CA TYR A 291 20.57 3.95 -8.77
C TYR A 291 19.07 3.71 -8.59
N LYS A 292 18.28 4.03 -9.62
CA LYS A 292 16.84 3.78 -9.61
C LYS A 292 16.29 3.58 -11.02
N PHE A 293 15.29 2.72 -11.12
CA PHE A 293 14.54 2.48 -12.34
C PHE A 293 13.09 2.09 -12.00
N GLU A 294 12.17 2.21 -12.96
CA GLU A 294 10.74 2.03 -12.70
C GLU A 294 10.05 1.29 -13.85
N PHE A 295 8.95 0.63 -13.53
CA PHE A 295 8.14 -0.11 -14.49
C PHE A 295 6.65 0.05 -14.19
N CYS A 296 5.85 0.13 -15.26
CA CYS A 296 4.40 0.25 -15.18
C CYS A 296 3.79 -1.10 -14.87
N VAL A 297 2.89 -1.16 -13.89
CA VAL A 297 2.20 -2.39 -13.46
C VAL A 297 0.69 -2.34 -13.72
N GLN A 298 0.26 -1.48 -14.66
CA GLN A 298 -1.16 -1.29 -14.98
C GLN A 298 -1.85 -2.59 -15.41
N ASN A 299 -1.16 -3.44 -16.17
CA ASN A 299 -1.66 -4.73 -16.66
C ASN A 299 -1.59 -5.85 -15.60
N ASP A 300 -0.88 -5.62 -14.49
CA ASP A 300 -0.65 -6.62 -13.44
C ASP A 300 -1.63 -6.51 -12.27
N LYS A 301 -2.50 -5.48 -12.26
CA LYS A 301 -3.59 -5.40 -11.28
C LYS A 301 -4.45 -6.67 -11.34
N GLY A 302 -4.54 -7.37 -10.21
CA GLY A 302 -5.70 -8.19 -9.88
C GLY A 302 -6.91 -7.27 -9.62
N THR A 303 -8.12 -7.78 -9.84
CA THR A 303 -9.38 -7.02 -9.88
C THR A 303 -9.86 -6.43 -8.54
N GLY A 304 -9.06 -6.47 -7.47
CA GLY A 304 -9.52 -6.27 -6.09
C GLY A 304 -9.39 -4.87 -5.47
N LEU A 305 -8.72 -3.91 -6.12
CA LEU A 305 -8.53 -2.53 -5.59
C LEU A 305 -8.77 -1.44 -6.65
N GLY A 306 -9.64 -1.75 -7.62
CA GLY A 306 -10.16 -0.77 -8.57
C GLY A 306 -11.49 -0.22 -8.08
N GLY A 307 -11.46 0.83 -7.26
CA GLY A 307 -12.66 1.65 -7.06
C GLY A 307 -13.22 2.12 -8.41
N HIS A 308 -14.54 2.32 -8.49
CA HIS A 308 -15.23 2.67 -9.72
C HIS A 308 -15.02 4.16 -10.04
N TRP A 309 -13.80 4.52 -10.42
CA TRP A 309 -13.43 5.87 -10.86
C TRP A 309 -14.26 6.25 -12.09
N SER A 310 -14.79 7.48 -12.08
CA SER A 310 -15.62 7.97 -13.18
C SER A 310 -14.78 8.18 -14.44
N GLU A 311 -15.40 8.12 -15.63
CA GLU A 311 -14.69 8.42 -16.90
C GLU A 311 -14.15 9.87 -16.98
N ALA A 312 -14.55 10.73 -16.03
CA ALA A 312 -14.01 12.08 -15.90
C ALA A 312 -12.61 12.10 -15.25
N ASP A 313 -12.30 11.13 -14.39
CA ASP A 313 -11.13 11.15 -13.51
C ASP A 313 -9.80 10.96 -14.28
N PRO A 314 -8.76 11.75 -13.95
CA PRO A 314 -7.43 11.61 -14.56
C PRO A 314 -6.80 10.28 -14.15
N GLU A 315 -6.60 9.41 -15.15
CA GLU A 315 -6.16 8.02 -14.96
C GLU A 315 -4.80 7.91 -14.24
N MET A 316 -4.85 7.51 -12.97
CA MET A 316 -3.67 7.24 -12.14
C MET A 316 -3.03 5.89 -12.53
N VAL A 317 -1.90 5.96 -13.24
CA VAL A 317 -1.15 4.79 -13.70
C VAL A 317 -0.27 4.26 -12.57
N PRO A 318 -0.39 2.99 -12.15
CA PRO A 318 0.46 2.44 -11.10
C PRO A 318 1.84 2.06 -11.66
N PHE A 319 2.86 2.36 -10.88
CA PHE A 319 4.24 1.97 -11.14
C PHE A 319 4.82 1.26 -9.92
N ARG A 320 5.91 0.53 -10.17
CA ARG A 320 6.88 0.14 -9.15
C ARG A 320 8.20 0.82 -9.49
N ARG A 321 8.88 1.35 -8.48
CA ARG A 321 10.23 1.89 -8.63
C ARG A 321 11.19 1.11 -7.76
N VAL A 322 12.26 0.62 -8.35
CA VAL A 322 13.35 -0.06 -7.64
C VAL A 322 14.37 1.01 -7.27
N LEU A 323 14.66 1.13 -5.98
CA LEU A 323 15.61 2.07 -5.40
C LEU A 323 16.79 1.28 -4.85
N ILE A 324 18.01 1.69 -5.18
CA ILE A 324 19.24 1.02 -4.75
C ILE A 324 20.12 2.05 -4.06
N PHE A 325 20.50 1.80 -2.82
CA PHE A 325 21.26 2.74 -2.00
C PHE A 325 22.18 2.02 -1.02
N THR A 326 23.32 2.64 -0.69
CA THR A 326 24.24 2.12 0.33
C THR A 326 23.61 2.08 1.74
N MET A 327 24.15 1.21 2.61
CA MET A 327 23.76 1.17 4.03
C MET A 327 24.06 2.51 4.77
N GLU A 328 25.03 3.29 4.29
CA GLU A 328 25.29 4.64 4.83
C GLU A 328 24.12 5.59 4.51
N LYS A 329 23.66 5.62 3.25
CA LYS A 329 22.49 6.41 2.84
C LYS A 329 21.23 5.99 3.61
N PHE A 330 21.02 4.69 3.85
CA PHE A 330 19.93 4.22 4.73
C PHE A 330 19.98 4.87 6.12
N HIS A 331 21.16 5.00 6.73
CA HIS A 331 21.31 5.71 8.01
C HIS A 331 21.04 7.21 7.90
N GLN A 332 21.44 7.87 6.80
CA GLN A 332 21.21 9.29 6.55
C GLN A 332 19.71 9.59 6.35
N ILE A 333 19.04 8.87 5.44
CA ILE A 333 17.60 8.96 5.14
C ILE A 333 16.77 8.77 6.42
N THR A 334 17.06 7.72 7.19
CA THR A 334 16.29 7.42 8.41
C THR A 334 16.51 8.43 9.54
N ASN A 335 17.67 9.07 9.62
CA ASN A 335 17.88 10.24 10.51
C ASN A 335 17.09 11.47 10.03
N ARG A 336 16.99 11.69 8.70
CA ARG A 336 16.20 12.79 8.11
C ARG A 336 14.70 12.60 8.37
N LEU A 337 14.18 11.41 8.13
CA LEU A 337 12.79 11.03 8.46
C LEU A 337 12.48 11.23 9.95
N ALA A 338 13.36 10.77 10.84
CA ALA A 338 13.26 11.03 12.28
C ALA A 338 13.11 12.52 12.59
N SER A 339 14.00 13.37 12.05
CA SER A 339 13.97 14.82 12.31
C SER A 339 12.73 15.56 11.78
N LEU A 340 11.99 14.96 10.83
CA LEU A 340 10.81 15.57 10.20
C LEU A 340 9.48 15.01 10.74
N LEU A 341 9.45 13.74 11.16
CA LEU A 341 8.23 13.01 11.54
C LEU A 341 8.18 12.65 13.04
N GLU A 342 9.14 13.10 13.84
CA GLU A 342 9.07 13.03 15.30
C GLU A 342 8.44 14.29 15.89
N PRO A 343 7.47 14.17 16.82
CA PRO A 343 7.09 15.26 17.69
C PRO A 343 8.30 15.72 18.52
N ALA A 344 8.41 17.04 18.72
CA ALA A 344 9.45 17.63 19.55
C ALA A 344 9.43 17.04 20.97
N GLY A 345 10.52 16.38 21.36
CA GLY A 345 10.65 15.70 22.67
C GLY A 345 10.78 14.17 22.60
N THR A 346 10.72 13.56 21.41
CA THR A 346 10.99 12.12 21.26
C THR A 346 12.47 11.81 21.51
N VAL A 347 12.80 11.20 22.66
CA VAL A 347 14.20 10.84 23.00
C VAL A 347 14.46 9.37 22.66
N TYR A 348 14.91 9.11 21.43
CA TYR A 348 15.55 7.83 21.14
C TYR A 348 16.92 7.76 21.83
N ASN A 349 17.09 6.78 22.71
CA ASN A 349 18.27 6.66 23.57
C ASN A 349 19.55 6.55 22.71
N SER A 350 20.39 7.59 22.75
CA SER A 350 21.51 7.82 21.83
C SER A 350 22.73 6.95 22.16
N ALA A 351 22.57 5.64 21.99
CA ALA A 351 23.63 4.64 22.11
C ALA A 351 24.37 4.39 20.78
N TYR A 352 24.13 5.20 19.74
CA TYR A 352 24.73 5.03 18.42
C TYR A 352 25.37 6.33 17.92
N LYS A 353 26.71 6.40 18.01
CA LYS A 353 27.54 7.38 17.31
C LYS A 353 28.33 6.67 16.19
N PRO A 354 27.96 6.82 14.91
CA PRO A 354 28.86 6.42 13.83
C PRO A 354 30.03 7.42 13.78
N GLY A 355 31.28 6.97 13.89
CA GLY A 355 32.45 7.85 13.70
C GLY A 355 33.65 7.70 14.63
N SER A 356 33.76 6.67 15.48
CA SER A 356 35.05 6.30 16.09
C SER A 356 35.84 5.42 15.12
N LYS A 357 37.00 5.93 14.69
CA LYS A 357 37.92 5.36 13.68
C LYS A 357 38.36 3.91 13.96
#